data_AF-A0A7J8Q006-F1
#
_entry.id   AF-A0A7J8Q006-F1
#
_cell.length_a   1.000
_cell.length_b   1.000
_cell.length_c   1.000
_cell.angle_alpha   90.00
_cell.angle_beta   90.00
_cell.angle_gamma   90.00
#
_symmetry.space_group_name_H-M   'P 1'
#
loop_
_entity.id
_entity.type
_entity.pdbx_description
1 polymer ?
#
loop_
_entity_poly.entity_id
_entity_poly.type
_entity_poly.pdbx_seq_one_letter_code
_entity_poly.pdbx_strand_id
1 'polypeptide(L)'
;INDRYEFPLQLDLDRDDGKYLSPEADRSVRNLYTLHSDIKKDSIWTLFEVADAQFNGQKILLYGSLTLILVSGTHIYEFAYSVLVHSGGVHGGHYYAYIRPTLSDQWYKFDDERVTKEDMKKALEEQYGGEELPQTNPGFNNTPFKFTKYSNAYMLVYIRESDKDKIICNVDEKDIAEHLRERLKKEQEEKEHKKKEKAEAHLYTIIKVARDDDLAEQIGKGICFDLVDHDKVRSFHIQKQMPFNVFKV
;
A
#
# COMPACT_ATOMS: atom_id res chain seq x y z
N ILE A 1 -4.75 22.05 -4.63
CA ILE A 1 -4.09 20.73 -4.34
C ILE A 1 -5.15 19.64 -4.30
N ASN A 2 -6.28 19.87 -3.61
CA ASN A 2 -7.37 18.91 -3.53
C ASN A 2 -8.57 19.36 -4.36
N ASP A 3 -8.32 19.88 -5.55
CA ASP A 3 -9.40 20.25 -6.47
C ASP A 3 -10.15 18.99 -6.89
N ARG A 4 -11.46 19.11 -7.12
CA ARG A 4 -12.26 17.97 -7.56
C ARG A 4 -11.79 17.54 -8.95
N TYR A 5 -11.39 16.28 -9.07
CA TYR A 5 -11.05 15.65 -10.33
C TYR A 5 -11.80 14.34 -10.48
N GLU A 6 -12.65 14.27 -11.50
CA GLU A 6 -13.37 13.04 -11.85
C GLU A 6 -12.54 12.25 -12.85
N PHE A 7 -12.56 10.93 -12.72
CA PHE A 7 -11.86 10.08 -13.66
C PHE A 7 -12.54 10.14 -15.03
N PRO A 8 -11.76 10.29 -16.12
CA PRO A 8 -12.32 10.28 -17.45
C PRO A 8 -12.94 8.92 -17.74
N LEU A 9 -14.12 8.90 -18.37
CA LEU A 9 -14.79 7.65 -18.76
C LEU A 9 -13.98 6.87 -19.80
N GLN A 10 -13.17 7.57 -20.59
CA GLN A 10 -12.32 6.98 -21.63
C GLN A 10 -10.90 7.49 -21.51
N LEU A 11 -9.95 6.56 -21.66
CA LEU A 11 -8.52 6.83 -21.68
C LEU A 11 -7.94 6.39 -23.02
N ASP A 12 -7.51 7.38 -23.82
CA ASP A 12 -6.85 7.14 -25.10
C ASP A 12 -5.33 7.18 -24.91
N LEU A 13 -4.70 6.01 -24.84
CA LEU A 13 -3.25 5.90 -24.64
C LEU A 13 -2.44 6.03 -25.93
N ASP A 14 -3.05 5.94 -27.12
CA ASP A 14 -2.33 6.18 -28.38
C ASP A 14 -2.18 7.68 -28.68
N ARG A 15 -2.85 8.55 -27.90
CA ARG A 15 -2.73 10.00 -28.04
C ARG A 15 -1.27 10.45 -27.88
N ASP A 16 -0.93 11.53 -28.58
CA ASP A 16 0.41 12.13 -28.57
C ASP A 16 1.49 11.10 -28.93
N ASP A 17 1.21 10.29 -29.96
CA ASP A 17 2.10 9.24 -30.49
C ASP A 17 2.45 8.14 -29.45
N GLY A 18 1.47 7.76 -28.64
CA GLY A 18 1.65 6.74 -27.61
C GLY A 18 2.69 7.14 -26.55
N LYS A 19 2.78 8.45 -26.23
CA LYS A 19 3.76 8.98 -25.26
C LYS A 19 3.69 8.32 -23.89
N TYR A 20 2.50 7.84 -23.50
CA TYR A 20 2.23 7.24 -22.21
C TYR A 20 2.31 5.71 -22.22
N LEU A 21 2.55 5.10 -23.39
CA LEU A 21 2.76 3.66 -23.52
C LEU A 21 4.21 3.30 -23.16
N SER A 22 4.40 2.12 -22.59
CA SER A 22 5.74 1.57 -22.39
C SER A 22 6.43 1.34 -23.75
N PRO A 23 7.77 1.33 -23.81
CA PRO A 23 8.50 1.02 -25.05
C PRO A 23 8.16 -0.36 -25.65
N GLU A 24 7.74 -1.30 -24.80
CA GLU A 24 7.38 -2.67 -25.16
C GLU A 24 5.88 -2.84 -25.46
N ALA A 25 5.08 -1.78 -25.33
CA ALA A 25 3.65 -1.86 -25.58
C ALA A 25 3.35 -2.17 -27.04
N ASP A 26 2.34 -3.00 -27.27
CA ASP A 26 1.86 -3.30 -28.61
C ASP A 26 1.14 -2.08 -29.22
N ARG A 27 1.83 -1.39 -30.13
CA ARG A 27 1.32 -0.24 -30.88
C ARG A 27 0.54 -0.64 -32.13
N SER A 28 0.44 -1.95 -32.43
CA SER A 28 -0.35 -2.45 -33.56
C SER A 28 -1.84 -2.55 -33.25
N VAL A 29 -2.20 -2.48 -31.96
CA VAL A 29 -3.58 -2.50 -31.47
C VAL A 29 -4.02 -1.11 -30.99
N ARG A 30 -5.33 -0.84 -31.06
CA ARG A 30 -5.91 0.40 -30.53
C ARG A 30 -5.93 0.35 -29.00
N ASN A 31 -5.19 1.25 -28.35
CA ASN A 31 -5.11 1.37 -26.89
C ASN A 31 -6.11 2.41 -26.37
N LEU A 32 -7.39 2.18 -26.66
CA LEU A 32 -8.51 2.99 -26.16
C LEU A 32 -9.27 2.21 -25.09
N TYR A 33 -9.28 2.75 -23.88
CA TYR A 33 -9.82 2.09 -22.70
C TYR A 33 -11.07 2.80 -22.22
N THR A 34 -12.08 2.04 -21.82
CA THR A 34 -13.25 2.57 -21.11
C THR A 34 -13.10 2.21 -19.63
N LEU A 35 -12.95 3.23 -18.79
CA LEU A 35 -12.70 3.07 -17.36
C LEU A 35 -14.03 2.92 -16.63
N HIS A 36 -14.26 1.79 -15.98
CA HIS A 36 -15.45 1.59 -15.17
C HIS A 36 -15.16 1.87 -13.68
N SER A 37 -15.91 2.79 -13.09
CA SER A 37 -16.03 2.98 -11.64
C SER A 37 -17.25 2.27 -11.03
N ASP A 38 -17.88 1.37 -11.81
CA ASP A 38 -19.11 0.61 -11.46
C ASP A 38 -20.41 1.40 -11.25
N ILE A 39 -20.43 2.74 -11.45
CA ILE A 39 -21.61 3.59 -11.19
C ILE A 39 -22.87 3.27 -12.04
N LYS A 40 -22.82 2.38 -13.03
CA LYS A 40 -24.03 2.00 -13.81
C LYS A 40 -24.12 0.55 -14.28
N LYS A 41 -23.61 -0.45 -13.54
CA LYS A 41 -23.99 -1.84 -13.88
C LYS A 41 -25.52 -1.99 -13.82
N ASP A 42 -26.17 -1.52 -12.76
CA ASP A 42 -27.60 -1.75 -12.60
C ASP A 42 -28.50 -0.92 -13.54
N SER A 43 -28.04 0.23 -14.05
CA SER A 43 -28.83 1.09 -14.94
C SER A 43 -28.52 0.91 -16.43
N ILE A 44 -27.39 0.27 -16.80
CA ILE A 44 -27.09 -0.10 -18.18
C ILE A 44 -27.65 -1.49 -18.48
N TRP A 45 -27.50 -2.48 -17.58
CA TRP A 45 -27.98 -3.85 -17.85
C TRP A 45 -29.51 -3.98 -17.83
N THR A 46 -30.25 -3.15 -17.07
CA THR A 46 -31.73 -3.17 -17.06
C THR A 46 -32.39 -2.59 -18.31
N LEU A 47 -31.62 -1.95 -19.21
CA LEU A 47 -32.12 -1.40 -20.48
C LEU A 47 -31.73 -2.25 -21.71
N PHE A 48 -31.00 -3.35 -21.51
CA PHE A 48 -30.32 -4.12 -22.58
C PHE A 48 -30.80 -5.59 -22.62
N GLU A 49 -32.10 -5.81 -22.88
CA GLU A 49 -32.53 -7.11 -23.45
C GLU A 49 -32.07 -7.15 -24.92
N VAL A 50 -30.97 -7.88 -25.16
CA VAL A 50 -30.38 -8.09 -26.48
C VAL A 50 -31.24 -9.11 -27.24
N ALA A 51 -31.93 -8.68 -28.30
CA ALA A 51 -32.40 -9.60 -29.33
C ALA A 51 -31.19 -10.04 -30.17
N ASP A 52 -30.81 -11.30 -30.07
CA ASP A 52 -29.66 -11.86 -30.79
C ASP A 52 -30.05 -12.05 -32.27
N ALA A 53 -29.50 -11.23 -33.18
CA ALA A 53 -29.71 -11.36 -34.61
C ALA A 53 -28.36 -11.55 -35.34
N GLN A 54 -28.30 -12.57 -36.19
CA GLN A 54 -27.13 -12.87 -37.03
C GLN A 54 -27.40 -12.51 -38.50
N PHE A 55 -26.46 -11.80 -39.13
CA PHE A 55 -26.40 -11.63 -40.57
C PHE A 55 -24.97 -11.93 -41.04
N ASN A 56 -24.82 -12.85 -42.00
CA ASN A 56 -23.53 -13.32 -42.52
C ASN A 56 -22.49 -13.76 -41.46
N GLY A 57 -22.95 -14.43 -40.39
CA GLY A 57 -22.06 -14.97 -39.36
C GLY A 57 -21.46 -13.93 -38.39
N GLN A 58 -21.91 -12.68 -38.45
CA GLN A 58 -21.52 -11.61 -37.54
C GLN A 58 -22.66 -11.28 -36.57
N LYS A 59 -22.33 -11.08 -35.29
CA LYS A 59 -23.29 -10.79 -34.22
C LYS A 59 -23.67 -9.31 -34.29
N ILE A 60 -24.95 -8.99 -34.47
CA ILE A 60 -25.46 -7.61 -34.57
C ILE A 60 -26.21 -7.26 -33.29
N LEU A 61 -25.83 -6.18 -32.62
CA LEU A 61 -26.58 -5.60 -31.50
C LEU A 61 -27.41 -4.42 -32.01
N LEU A 62 -28.74 -4.48 -31.83
CA LEU A 62 -29.67 -3.43 -32.24
C LEU A 62 -30.01 -2.54 -31.03
N TYR A 63 -29.76 -1.23 -31.14
CA TYR A 63 -30.19 -0.21 -30.17
C TYR A 63 -31.27 0.70 -30.77
N GLY A 64 -32.27 1.05 -29.98
CA GLY A 64 -33.43 1.83 -30.40
C GLY A 64 -33.09 3.20 -31.00
N SER A 65 -33.79 3.53 -32.11
CA SER A 65 -33.99 4.81 -32.81
C SER A 65 -32.81 5.72 -33.17
N LEU A 66 -31.56 5.42 -32.82
CA LEU A 66 -30.41 6.15 -33.35
C LEU A 66 -29.39 5.15 -33.90
N THR A 67 -29.37 5.00 -35.21
CA THR A 67 -28.33 4.27 -35.93
C THR A 67 -26.99 4.97 -35.68
N LEU A 68 -26.07 4.36 -34.94
CA LEU A 68 -24.67 4.81 -34.99
C LEU A 68 -23.64 3.71 -34.66
N ILE A 69 -22.90 3.37 -35.72
CA ILE A 69 -21.51 2.89 -35.83
C ILE A 69 -21.19 1.54 -35.17
N LEU A 70 -21.10 0.52 -36.04
CA LEU A 70 -20.09 -0.53 -35.94
C LEU A 70 -18.71 0.11 -35.82
N VAL A 71 -18.21 0.31 -34.60
CA VAL A 71 -16.76 0.44 -34.41
C VAL A 71 -16.26 -0.98 -34.25
N SER A 72 -15.76 -1.55 -35.33
CA SER A 72 -14.73 -2.57 -35.27
C SER A 72 -13.55 -1.98 -34.47
N GLY A 73 -13.57 -2.13 -33.16
CA GLY A 73 -12.53 -1.66 -32.27
C GLY A 73 -12.71 -2.38 -30.96
N THR A 74 -11.75 -3.21 -30.62
CA THR A 74 -11.62 -3.89 -29.32
C THR A 74 -11.77 -2.88 -28.18
N HIS A 75 -12.97 -2.77 -27.60
CA HIS A 75 -13.18 -2.01 -26.38
C HIS A 75 -12.50 -2.76 -25.24
N ILE A 76 -11.47 -2.16 -24.66
CA ILE A 76 -10.78 -2.74 -23.52
C ILE A 76 -11.42 -2.18 -22.26
N TYR A 77 -12.10 -3.06 -21.53
CA TYR A 77 -12.72 -2.75 -20.24
C TYR A 77 -11.68 -2.87 -19.13
N GLU A 78 -11.58 -1.83 -18.32
CA GLU A 78 -10.64 -1.78 -17.21
C GLU A 78 -11.39 -1.51 -15.90
N PHE A 79 -11.13 -2.36 -14.91
CA PHE A 79 -11.65 -2.18 -13.56
C PHE A 79 -10.57 -1.51 -12.70
N ALA A 80 -10.97 -0.54 -11.89
CA ALA A 80 -10.07 0.00 -10.88
C ALA A 80 -9.77 -1.10 -9.85
N TYR A 81 -8.49 -1.39 -9.64
CA TYR A 81 -8.02 -2.34 -8.65
C TYR A 81 -7.41 -1.66 -7.43
N SER A 82 -6.75 -0.52 -7.65
CA SER A 82 -6.17 0.24 -6.55
C SER A 82 -6.36 1.74 -6.75
N VAL A 83 -6.63 2.43 -5.64
CA VAL A 83 -6.72 3.89 -5.54
C VAL A 83 -5.73 4.34 -4.49
N LEU A 84 -4.67 5.01 -4.90
CA LEU A 84 -3.65 5.54 -4.00
C LEU A 84 -4.00 6.98 -3.65
N VAL A 85 -4.10 7.23 -2.35
CA VAL A 85 -4.62 8.47 -1.80
C VAL A 85 -3.54 9.17 -1.01
N HIS A 86 -3.43 10.48 -1.22
CA HIS A 86 -2.63 11.36 -0.41
C HIS A 86 -3.58 12.25 0.40
N SER A 87 -3.37 12.31 1.71
CA SER A 87 -4.10 13.17 2.63
C SER A 87 -3.15 14.20 3.23
N GLY A 88 -3.14 15.41 2.71
CA GLY A 88 -2.28 16.47 3.23
C GLY A 88 -2.10 17.65 2.29
N GLY A 89 -1.09 18.48 2.60
CA GLY A 89 -0.70 19.65 1.82
C GLY A 89 0.70 19.50 1.22
N VAL A 90 1.26 20.61 0.69
CA VAL A 90 2.58 20.62 0.01
C VAL A 90 3.73 20.20 0.94
N HIS A 91 3.60 20.50 2.24
CA HIS A 91 4.69 20.34 3.21
C HIS A 91 4.58 19.07 4.07
N GLY A 92 3.61 18.20 3.78
CA GLY A 92 3.41 16.96 4.51
C GLY A 92 2.01 16.41 4.35
N GLY A 93 1.92 15.10 4.43
CA GLY A 93 0.67 14.36 4.36
C GLY A 93 0.88 12.88 4.68
N HIS A 94 -0.22 12.15 4.59
CA HIS A 94 -0.31 10.73 4.86
C HIS A 94 -0.72 9.98 3.60
N TYR A 95 -0.14 8.81 3.38
CA TYR A 95 -0.40 7.98 2.21
C TYR A 95 -1.11 6.70 2.64
N TYR A 96 -2.16 6.37 1.92
CA TYR A 96 -2.87 5.10 2.10
C TYR A 96 -3.46 4.66 0.76
N ALA A 97 -3.88 3.40 0.68
CA ALA A 97 -4.43 2.84 -0.55
C ALA A 97 -5.75 2.13 -0.29
N TYR A 98 -6.70 2.28 -1.20
CA TYR A 98 -7.81 1.35 -1.34
C TYR A 98 -7.42 0.30 -2.38
N ILE A 99 -7.53 -0.97 -2.03
CA ILE A 99 -7.16 -2.09 -2.92
C ILE A 99 -8.28 -3.11 -2.91
N ARG A 100 -8.57 -3.65 -4.10
CA ARG A 100 -9.44 -4.81 -4.30
C ARG A 100 -8.54 -6.03 -4.60
N PRO A 101 -8.17 -6.82 -3.56
CA PRO A 101 -7.13 -7.84 -3.69
C PRO A 101 -7.59 -9.12 -4.39
N THR A 102 -8.90 -9.27 -4.60
CA THR A 102 -9.49 -10.46 -5.23
C THR A 102 -10.37 -10.05 -6.40
N LEU A 103 -10.92 -11.04 -7.11
CA LEU A 103 -11.91 -10.82 -8.17
C LEU A 103 -13.30 -10.42 -7.63
N SER A 104 -13.48 -10.37 -6.30
CA SER A 104 -14.73 -9.88 -5.68
C SER A 104 -14.77 -8.36 -5.63
N ASP A 105 -15.96 -7.77 -5.52
CA ASP A 105 -16.14 -6.31 -5.42
C ASP A 105 -15.85 -5.72 -4.02
N GLN A 106 -15.24 -6.49 -3.12
CA GLN A 106 -14.88 -6.03 -1.79
C GLN A 106 -13.59 -5.18 -1.81
N TRP A 107 -13.73 -3.93 -1.37
CA TRP A 107 -12.59 -3.02 -1.18
C TRP A 107 -12.04 -3.10 0.24
N TYR A 108 -10.74 -2.85 0.35
CA TYR A 108 -10.03 -2.73 1.61
C TYR A 108 -9.20 -1.45 1.62
N LYS A 109 -9.21 -0.72 2.73
CA LYS A 109 -8.30 0.39 2.99
C LYS A 109 -7.07 -0.14 3.71
N PHE A 110 -5.91 0.04 3.10
CA PHE A 110 -4.59 -0.24 3.64
C PHE A 110 -3.98 1.06 4.14
N ASP A 111 -3.96 1.23 5.46
CA ASP A 111 -3.51 2.41 6.19
C ASP A 111 -2.41 1.99 7.18
N ASP A 112 -1.18 1.90 6.67
CA ASP A 112 -0.01 1.36 7.36
C ASP A 112 -0.25 -0.02 8.00
N GLU A 113 -0.30 -0.08 9.33
CA GLU A 113 -0.50 -1.29 10.12
C GLU A 113 -1.97 -1.76 10.14
N ARG A 114 -2.90 -0.95 9.63
CA ARG A 114 -4.34 -1.19 9.70
C ARG A 114 -4.90 -1.50 8.33
N VAL A 115 -5.65 -2.60 8.26
CA VAL A 115 -6.43 -2.96 7.07
C VAL A 115 -7.89 -3.07 7.46
N THR A 116 -8.75 -2.26 6.83
CA THR A 116 -10.21 -2.25 7.07
C THR A 116 -10.98 -2.54 5.79
N LYS A 117 -12.14 -3.16 5.93
CA LYS A 117 -13.09 -3.30 4.81
C LYS A 117 -13.77 -1.97 4.57
N GLU A 118 -13.91 -1.59 3.31
CA GLU A 118 -14.59 -0.36 2.92
C GLU A 118 -15.51 -0.59 1.72
N ASP A 119 -16.46 0.31 1.57
CA ASP A 119 -17.38 0.31 0.45
C ASP A 119 -16.74 0.95 -0.78
N MET A 120 -17.16 0.50 -1.96
CA MET A 120 -16.71 1.03 -3.25
C MET A 120 -16.87 2.55 -3.35
N LYS A 121 -17.99 3.10 -2.85
CA LYS A 121 -18.25 4.54 -2.84
C LYS A 121 -17.15 5.33 -2.12
N LYS A 122 -16.69 4.82 -0.98
CA LYS A 122 -15.59 5.44 -0.23
C LYS A 122 -14.25 5.29 -0.93
N ALA A 123 -14.02 4.13 -1.54
CA ALA A 123 -12.78 3.85 -2.25
C ALA A 123 -12.62 4.69 -3.54
N LEU A 124 -13.72 4.99 -4.23
CA LEU A 124 -13.71 5.67 -5.53
C LEU A 124 -14.28 7.09 -5.47
N GLU A 125 -15.57 7.24 -5.18
CA GLU A 125 -16.26 8.53 -5.29
C GLU A 125 -15.76 9.56 -4.29
N GLU A 126 -15.48 9.11 -3.06
CA GLU A 126 -15.01 10.01 -2.02
C GLU A 126 -13.57 10.48 -2.23
N GLN A 127 -12.83 9.88 -3.18
CA GLN A 127 -11.43 10.19 -3.47
C GLN A 127 -11.23 11.16 -4.64
N TYR A 128 -12.31 11.66 -5.25
CA TYR A 128 -12.23 12.70 -6.29
C TYR A 128 -11.69 14.05 -5.80
N GLY A 129 -11.63 14.28 -4.48
CA GLY A 129 -11.29 15.58 -3.89
C GLY A 129 -12.44 16.59 -3.95
N GLY A 130 -12.15 17.87 -3.73
CA GLY A 130 -13.11 18.97 -3.76
C GLY A 130 -13.68 19.40 -2.40
N GLU A 131 -14.71 20.25 -2.45
CA GLU A 131 -15.46 20.69 -1.26
C GLU A 131 -16.57 19.69 -0.95
N GLU A 132 -16.65 19.20 0.30
CA GLU A 132 -17.85 18.51 0.77
C GLU A 132 -18.84 19.52 1.33
N LEU A 133 -20.09 19.44 0.87
CA LEU A 133 -21.21 20.06 1.56
C LEU A 133 -21.48 19.22 2.81
N PRO A 134 -21.56 19.81 4.02
CA PRO A 134 -21.97 19.05 5.19
C PRO A 134 -23.35 18.45 4.92
N GLN A 135 -23.56 17.20 5.37
CA GLN A 135 -24.91 16.61 5.43
C GLN A 135 -25.79 17.57 6.24
N THR A 136 -26.68 18.29 5.56
CA THR A 136 -27.63 19.18 6.21
C THR A 136 -28.64 18.33 6.96
N ASN A 137 -28.53 18.32 8.30
CA ASN A 137 -29.68 17.95 9.12
C ASN A 137 -30.86 18.85 8.71
N PRO A 138 -32.02 18.30 8.32
CA PRO A 138 -33.15 19.12 7.92
C PRO A 138 -33.68 19.86 9.15
N GLY A 139 -33.31 21.14 9.31
CA GLY A 139 -33.83 21.99 10.38
C GLY A 139 -32.96 23.14 10.91
N PHE A 140 -31.70 23.29 10.49
CA PHE A 140 -30.83 24.39 10.98
C PHE A 140 -30.32 25.28 9.82
N ASN A 141 -30.78 26.53 9.77
CA ASN A 141 -30.42 27.55 8.77
C ASN A 141 -29.11 28.28 9.12
N ASN A 142 -27.98 27.56 9.21
CA ASN A 142 -26.67 28.21 9.22
C ASN A 142 -26.04 28.08 7.82
N THR A 143 -25.35 29.14 7.37
CA THR A 143 -24.53 29.10 6.16
C THR A 143 -23.59 27.90 6.25
N PRO A 144 -23.59 26.96 5.27
CA PRO A 144 -22.81 25.73 5.40
C PRO A 144 -21.32 26.07 5.44
N PHE A 145 -20.67 25.73 6.55
CA PHE A 145 -19.22 25.75 6.64
C PHE A 145 -18.68 24.73 5.63
N LYS A 146 -17.96 25.22 4.63
CA LYS A 146 -17.30 24.42 3.61
C LYS A 146 -16.03 23.80 4.19
N PHE A 147 -15.97 22.48 4.27
CA PHE A 147 -14.71 21.78 4.55
C PHE A 147 -14.12 21.34 3.21
N THR A 148 -12.90 21.81 2.92
CA THR A 148 -12.14 21.27 1.80
C THR A 148 -11.68 19.88 2.16
N LYS A 149 -11.90 18.88 1.31
CA LYS A 149 -11.30 17.56 1.52
C LYS A 149 -9.79 17.71 1.49
N TYR A 150 -9.13 17.20 2.52
CA TYR A 150 -7.67 17.17 2.59
C TYR A 150 -7.07 15.93 1.93
N SER A 151 -7.91 15.03 1.41
CA SER A 151 -7.51 13.79 0.74
C SER A 151 -8.05 13.69 -0.67
N ASN A 152 -7.21 13.21 -1.58
CA ASN A 152 -7.57 12.91 -2.96
C ASN A 152 -6.71 11.77 -3.53
N ALA A 153 -7.26 11.06 -4.51
CA ALA A 153 -6.51 10.09 -5.29
C ALA A 153 -5.46 10.81 -6.14
N TYR A 154 -4.22 10.30 -6.12
CA TYR A 154 -3.14 10.81 -6.97
C TYR A 154 -2.64 9.75 -7.99
N MET A 155 -2.93 8.47 -7.75
CA MET A 155 -2.59 7.39 -8.66
C MET A 155 -3.67 6.32 -8.64
N LEU A 156 -3.99 5.79 -9.82
CA LEU A 156 -4.92 4.70 -10.01
C LEU A 156 -4.23 3.53 -10.68
N VAL A 157 -4.66 2.33 -10.33
CA VAL A 157 -4.20 1.09 -10.96
C VAL A 157 -5.40 0.38 -11.53
N TYR A 158 -5.36 0.18 -12.85
CA TYR A 158 -6.36 -0.57 -13.60
C TYR A 158 -5.77 -1.88 -14.10
N ILE A 159 -6.63 -2.88 -14.25
CA ILE A 159 -6.28 -4.13 -14.91
C ILE A 159 -7.30 -4.39 -16.02
N ARG A 160 -6.77 -4.79 -17.17
CA ARG A 160 -7.54 -5.22 -18.33
C ARG A 160 -8.42 -6.41 -17.97
N GLU A 161 -9.70 -6.34 -18.32
CA GLU A 161 -10.67 -7.38 -17.99
C GLU A 161 -10.28 -8.77 -18.53
N SER A 162 -9.70 -8.85 -19.73
CA SER A 162 -9.24 -10.13 -20.31
C SER A 162 -8.12 -10.79 -19.52
N ASP A 163 -7.33 -10.01 -18.79
CA ASP A 163 -6.10 -10.47 -18.14
C ASP A 163 -6.28 -10.61 -16.62
N LYS A 164 -7.47 -10.26 -16.10
CA LYS A 164 -7.76 -10.22 -14.66
C LYS A 164 -7.47 -11.54 -13.95
N ASP A 165 -7.85 -12.66 -14.54
CA ASP A 165 -7.71 -13.99 -13.92
C ASP A 165 -6.25 -14.45 -13.92
N LYS A 166 -5.45 -13.97 -14.89
CA LYS A 166 -4.02 -14.24 -14.98
C LYS A 166 -3.22 -13.42 -13.97
N ILE A 167 -3.63 -12.16 -13.74
CA ILE A 167 -2.94 -11.22 -12.86
C ILE A 167 -3.35 -11.42 -11.40
N ILE A 168 -4.65 -11.64 -11.14
CA ILE A 168 -5.21 -11.88 -9.81
C ILE A 168 -5.40 -13.38 -9.62
N CYS A 169 -4.27 -14.08 -9.53
CA CYS A 169 -4.24 -15.52 -9.24
C CYS A 169 -4.02 -15.78 -7.74
N ASN A 170 -4.48 -16.94 -7.27
CA ASN A 170 -4.18 -17.38 -5.91
C ASN A 170 -2.72 -17.84 -5.84
N VAL A 171 -2.02 -17.37 -4.82
CA VAL A 171 -0.61 -17.72 -4.55
C VAL A 171 -0.57 -18.46 -3.22
N ASP A 172 -0.04 -19.68 -3.25
CA ASP A 172 0.10 -20.57 -2.11
C ASP A 172 1.57 -20.73 -1.70
N GLU A 173 1.81 -21.36 -0.55
CA GLU A 173 3.17 -21.62 -0.05
C GLU A 173 4.03 -22.46 -1.01
N LYS A 174 3.38 -23.24 -1.89
CA LYS A 174 4.04 -24.07 -2.91
C LYS A 174 4.63 -23.24 -4.05
N ASP A 175 4.13 -22.02 -4.27
CA ASP A 175 4.63 -21.10 -5.30
C ASP A 175 5.90 -20.36 -4.84
N ILE A 176 6.20 -20.42 -3.54
CA ILE A 176 7.39 -19.83 -2.95
C ILE A 176 8.53 -20.85 -3.01
N ALA A 177 9.62 -20.49 -3.69
CA ALA A 177 10.80 -21.35 -3.81
C ALA A 177 11.34 -21.77 -2.42
N GLU A 178 11.67 -23.06 -2.29
CA GLU A 178 12.07 -23.69 -1.01
C GLU A 178 13.22 -22.95 -0.31
N HIS A 179 14.27 -22.60 -1.06
CA HIS A 179 15.42 -21.87 -0.51
C HIS A 179 15.04 -20.49 0.07
N LEU A 180 14.00 -19.83 -0.45
CA LEU A 180 13.51 -18.56 0.11
C LEU A 180 12.75 -18.81 1.42
N ARG A 181 11.95 -19.87 1.49
CA ARG A 181 11.22 -20.24 2.71
C ARG A 181 12.18 -20.55 3.85
N GLU A 182 13.21 -21.35 3.59
CA GLU A 182 14.24 -21.68 4.58
C GLU A 182 14.97 -20.43 5.07
N ARG A 183 15.40 -19.57 4.13
CA ARG A 183 16.10 -18.33 4.45
C ARG A 183 15.24 -17.40 5.30
N LEU A 184 13.99 -17.15 4.90
CA LEU A 184 13.08 -16.26 5.64
C LEU A 184 12.77 -16.79 7.04
N LYS A 185 12.60 -18.11 7.18
CA LYS A 185 12.41 -18.75 8.49
C LYS A 185 13.62 -18.53 9.40
N LYS A 186 14.83 -18.73 8.88
CA LYS A 186 16.07 -18.49 9.63
C LYS A 186 16.22 -17.02 10.03
N GLU A 187 15.95 -16.09 9.11
CA GLU A 187 16.00 -14.65 9.39
C GLU A 187 14.99 -14.25 10.51
N GLN A 188 13.80 -14.86 10.52
CA GLN A 188 12.81 -14.66 11.57
C GLN A 188 13.28 -15.19 12.94
N GLU A 189 13.83 -16.41 12.98
CA GLU A 189 14.39 -17.01 14.21
C GLU A 189 15.54 -16.17 14.78
N GLU A 190 16.44 -15.67 13.93
CA GLU A 190 17.54 -14.77 14.33
C GLU A 190 17.02 -13.43 14.86
N LYS A 191 15.99 -12.86 14.24
CA LYS A 191 15.34 -11.62 14.69
C LYS A 191 14.68 -11.78 16.05
N GLU A 192 14.03 -12.92 16.28
CA GLU A 192 13.42 -13.27 17.58
C GLU A 192 14.47 -13.50 18.65
N HIS A 193 15.54 -14.22 18.34
CA HIS A 193 16.69 -14.40 19.23
C HIS A 193 17.29 -13.05 19.66
N LYS A 194 17.57 -12.17 18.68
CA LYS A 194 18.12 -10.83 18.93
C LYS A 194 17.16 -9.94 19.72
N LYS A 195 15.84 -10.07 19.48
CA LYS A 195 14.81 -9.35 20.24
C LYS A 195 14.80 -9.83 21.70
N LYS A 196 14.92 -11.13 21.94
CA LYS A 196 15.03 -11.72 23.27
C LYS A 196 16.30 -11.24 24.00
N GLU A 197 17.45 -11.29 23.35
CA GLU A 197 18.72 -10.78 23.91
C GLU A 197 18.61 -9.29 24.27
N LYS A 198 18.05 -8.44 23.40
CA LYS A 198 17.81 -7.02 23.71
C LYS A 198 16.83 -6.83 24.86
N ALA A 199 15.78 -7.63 24.91
CA ALA A 199 14.81 -7.61 26.00
C ALA A 199 15.44 -8.09 27.32
N GLU A 200 16.46 -8.95 27.29
CA GLU A 200 17.17 -9.41 28.49
C GLU A 200 18.34 -8.50 28.86
N ALA A 201 18.96 -7.80 27.89
CA ALA A 201 20.13 -6.93 28.11
C ALA A 201 19.87 -5.83 29.14
N HIS A 202 18.65 -5.31 29.24
CA HIS A 202 18.30 -4.31 30.25
C HIS A 202 18.35 -4.87 31.70
N LEU A 203 18.30 -6.19 31.88
CA LEU A 203 18.39 -6.87 33.19
C LEU A 203 19.82 -7.04 33.67
N TYR A 204 20.81 -6.92 32.78
CA TYR A 204 22.22 -7.11 33.10
C TYR A 204 22.99 -5.79 33.06
N THR A 205 24.11 -5.74 33.77
CA THR A 205 25.06 -4.63 33.76
C THR A 205 26.48 -5.18 33.77
N ILE A 206 27.43 -4.37 33.30
CA ILE A 206 28.85 -4.71 33.35
C ILE A 206 29.47 -3.99 34.54
N ILE A 207 30.06 -4.75 35.46
CA ILE A 207 30.90 -4.22 36.53
C ILE A 207 32.36 -4.47 36.16
N LYS A 208 33.16 -3.41 36.14
CA LYS A 208 34.62 -3.48 35.94
C LYS A 208 35.30 -3.32 37.30
N VAL A 209 36.21 -4.23 37.64
CA VAL A 209 36.91 -4.25 38.95
C VAL A 209 38.41 -4.14 38.71
N ALA A 210 39.00 -3.08 39.25
CA ALA A 210 40.45 -2.88 39.29
C ALA A 210 41.01 -3.31 40.66
N ARG A 211 42.17 -3.95 40.66
CA ARG A 211 42.91 -4.39 41.84
C ARG A 211 44.24 -3.65 41.97
N ASP A 212 44.88 -3.82 43.12
CA ASP A 212 46.20 -3.25 43.41
C ASP A 212 47.25 -3.67 42.37
N ASP A 213 47.17 -4.91 41.87
CA ASP A 213 48.06 -5.39 40.80
C ASP A 213 47.86 -4.62 39.49
N ASP A 214 46.60 -4.34 39.10
CA ASP A 214 46.27 -3.56 37.90
C ASP A 214 46.80 -2.13 38.00
N LEU A 215 46.70 -1.54 39.19
CA LEU A 215 47.24 -0.22 39.51
C LEU A 215 48.78 -0.23 39.40
N ALA A 216 49.44 -1.20 40.02
CA ALA A 216 50.90 -1.31 40.00
C ALA A 216 51.48 -1.55 38.59
N GLU A 217 50.77 -2.30 37.74
CA GLU A 217 51.22 -2.59 36.38
C GLU A 217 51.08 -1.41 35.41
N GLN A 218 50.09 -0.53 35.62
CA GLN A 218 49.68 0.49 34.65
C GLN A 218 50.10 1.92 35.04
N ILE A 219 50.19 2.21 36.35
CA ILE A 219 50.64 3.51 36.84
C ILE A 219 52.11 3.75 36.46
N GLY A 220 52.43 4.94 35.94
CA GLY A 220 53.79 5.34 35.57
C GLY A 220 54.23 4.99 34.14
N LYS A 221 53.44 4.22 33.38
CA LYS A 221 53.67 3.92 31.95
C LYS A 221 53.05 4.95 30.99
N GLY A 222 52.98 6.23 31.38
CA GLY A 222 52.43 7.32 30.56
C GLY A 222 50.96 7.65 30.81
N ILE A 223 50.30 7.01 31.78
CA ILE A 223 48.96 7.37 32.27
C ILE A 223 49.16 8.20 33.54
N CYS A 224 48.85 9.50 33.47
CA CYS A 224 49.13 10.47 34.53
C CYS A 224 47.87 10.98 35.27
N PHE A 225 46.67 10.64 34.79
CA PHE A 225 45.39 11.12 35.36
C PHE A 225 44.35 10.02 35.60
N ASP A 226 44.29 8.97 34.78
CA ASP A 226 43.42 7.82 35.02
C ASP A 226 44.13 6.78 35.89
N LEU A 227 43.45 6.27 36.92
CA LEU A 227 44.03 5.29 37.85
C LEU A 227 44.40 3.96 37.15
N VAL A 228 43.59 3.54 36.17
CA VAL A 228 43.77 2.32 35.36
C VAL A 228 43.08 2.48 33.99
N ASP A 229 43.54 1.75 32.98
CA ASP A 229 42.84 1.55 31.71
C ASP A 229 41.61 0.64 31.92
N HIS A 230 40.43 1.23 31.87
CA HIS A 230 39.17 0.53 32.11
C HIS A 230 38.88 -0.58 31.09
N ASP A 231 39.51 -0.62 29.92
CA ASP A 231 39.31 -1.71 28.95
C ASP A 231 40.21 -2.92 29.19
N LYS A 232 41.23 -2.76 30.05
CA LYS A 232 42.17 -3.83 30.42
C LYS A 232 41.87 -4.49 31.77
N VAL A 233 40.98 -3.91 32.57
CA VAL A 233 40.59 -4.48 33.87
C VAL A 233 39.49 -5.55 33.74
N ARG A 234 39.41 -6.43 34.74
CA ARG A 234 38.47 -7.54 34.75
C ARG A 234 37.02 -7.04 34.72
N SER A 235 36.24 -7.54 33.75
CA SER A 235 34.84 -7.18 33.55
C SER A 235 33.92 -8.35 33.90
N PHE A 236 32.82 -8.06 34.61
CA PHE A 236 31.81 -9.03 35.02
C PHE A 236 30.45 -8.62 34.46
N HIS A 237 29.79 -9.54 33.77
CA HIS A 237 28.41 -9.35 33.32
C HIS A 237 27.46 -9.94 34.37
N ILE A 238 26.72 -9.08 35.09
CA ILE A 238 25.89 -9.50 36.23
C ILE A 238 24.45 -9.00 36.10
N GLN A 239 23.52 -9.70 36.73
CA GLN A 239 22.14 -9.22 36.83
C GLN A 239 22.07 -7.99 37.75
N LYS A 240 21.33 -6.96 37.34
CA LYS A 240 21.18 -5.70 38.09
C LYS A 240 20.59 -5.89 39.49
N GLN A 241 19.74 -6.90 39.66
CA GLN A 241 19.09 -7.22 40.94
C GLN A 241 19.90 -8.20 41.80
N MET A 242 21.09 -8.64 41.36
CA MET A 242 21.94 -9.55 42.11
C MET A 242 22.42 -8.85 43.40
N PRO A 243 22.15 -9.42 44.61
CA PRO A 243 22.66 -8.86 45.84
C PRO A 243 24.19 -8.86 45.87
N PHE A 244 24.80 -7.80 46.40
CA PHE A 244 26.26 -7.66 46.45
C PHE A 244 26.96 -8.86 47.11
N ASN A 245 26.37 -9.42 48.17
CA ASN A 245 26.94 -10.58 48.87
C ASN A 245 27.02 -11.85 48.01
N VAL A 246 26.19 -11.96 46.96
CA VAL A 246 26.24 -13.07 45.99
C VAL A 246 27.34 -12.82 44.96
N PHE A 247 27.50 -11.57 44.52
CA PHE A 247 28.55 -11.19 43.57
C PHE A 247 29.97 -11.19 44.18
N LYS A 248 30.09 -10.87 45.47
CA LYS A 248 31.37 -10.66 46.16
C LYS A 248 32.23 -11.94 46.28
N VAL A 249 31.63 -13.12 46.18
CA VAL A 249 32.29 -14.43 46.37
C VAL A 249 33.22 -14.73 45.19
#